data_AF-A0A1V5KJV5-F1
#
_entry.id   AF-A0A1V5KJV5-F1
#
_cell.length_a   1.000
_cell.length_b   1.000
_cell.length_c   1.000
_cell.angle_alpha   90.00
_cell.angle_beta   90.00
_cell.angle_gamma   90.00
#
_symmetry.space_group_name_H-M   'P 1'
#
loop_
_entity.id
_entity.type
_entity.pdbx_description
1 polymer ?
#
loop_
_entity_poly.entity_id
_entity_poly.type
_entity_poly.pdbx_seq_one_letter_code
_entity_poly.pdbx_strand_id
1 'polypeptide(L)' 'MDAQVQRACGGFDHAGTFETSLLWAFYPENVDIQRAKWNTEWFAKPAVDASPELGEKMAKLCVDYLERTIV' A
#
# COMPACT_ATOMS: atom_id res chain seq x y z
N MET A 1 2.24 12.45 7.65
CA MET A 1 3.23 12.35 6.54
C MET A 1 3.30 13.70 5.86
N ASP A 2 4.50 14.12 5.46
CA ASP A 2 4.62 15.26 4.55
C ASP A 2 4.14 14.87 3.14
N ALA A 3 3.96 15.88 2.28
CA ALA A 3 3.43 15.68 0.93
C ALA A 3 4.36 14.81 0.05
N GLN A 4 5.66 14.75 0.35
CA GLN A 4 6.61 13.92 -0.40
C GLN A 4 6.43 12.44 -0.05
N VAL A 5 6.38 12.12 1.24
CA VAL A 5 6.18 10.75 1.73
C VAL A 5 4.80 10.23 1.32
N GLN A 6 3.75 11.07 1.42
CA GLN A 6 2.41 10.68 0.97
C GLN A 6 2.37 10.31 -0.52
N ARG A 7 3.02 11.09 -1.40
CA ARG A 7 3.10 10.77 -2.83
C ARG A 7 3.92 9.50 -3.10
N ALA A 8 4.96 9.25 -2.32
CA ALA A 8 5.77 8.03 -2.42
C ALA A 8 4.99 6.77 -1.99
N CYS A 9 3.95 6.94 -1.17
CA CYS A 9 3.06 5.87 -0.69
C CYS A 9 1.71 5.81 -1.42
N GLY A 10 1.62 6.34 -2.64
CA GLY A 10 0.45 6.18 -3.51
C GLY A 10 -0.63 7.24 -3.41
N GLY A 11 -0.53 8.18 -2.47
CA GLY A 11 -1.51 9.25 -2.33
C GLY A 11 -2.89 8.73 -1.89
N PHE A 12 -3.93 9.04 -2.67
CA PHE A 12 -5.29 8.54 -2.44
C PHE A 12 -5.47 7.22 -3.19
N ASP A 13 -5.42 6.13 -2.44
CA ASP A 13 -5.64 4.76 -2.91
C ASP A 13 -6.75 4.14 -2.05
N HIS A 14 -7.64 3.34 -2.65
CA HIS A 14 -8.63 2.57 -1.88
C HIS A 14 -8.75 1.16 -2.44
N ALA A 15 -8.37 0.17 -1.63
CA ALA A 15 -8.26 -1.23 -2.04
C ALA A 15 -7.50 -1.41 -3.37
N GLY A 16 -6.58 -0.50 -3.68
CA GLY A 16 -5.83 -0.46 -4.93
C GLY A 16 -4.42 -1.00 -4.71
N THR A 17 -3.48 -0.57 -5.55
CA THR A 17 -2.10 -1.09 -5.53
C THR A 17 -1.45 -0.91 -4.16
N PHE A 18 -1.66 0.23 -3.50
CA PHE A 18 -0.89 0.63 -2.32
C PHE A 18 -1.46 0.06 -1.02
N GLU A 19 -2.77 0.18 -0.79
CA GLU A 19 -3.41 -0.41 0.40
C GLU A 19 -3.29 -1.94 0.40
N THR A 20 -3.49 -2.59 -0.75
CA THR A 20 -3.32 -4.05 -0.87
C THR A 20 -1.87 -4.47 -0.66
N SER A 21 -0.90 -3.73 -1.21
CA SER A 21 0.54 -4.01 -0.97
C SER A 21 0.89 -3.94 0.51
N LEU A 22 0.39 -2.90 1.21
CA LEU A 22 0.63 -2.73 2.63
C LEU A 22 0.04 -3.88 3.45
N LEU A 23 -1.20 -4.30 3.16
CA LEU A 23 -1.81 -5.45 3.83
C LEU A 23 -1.04 -6.74 3.54
N TRP A 24 -0.63 -6.96 2.29
CA TRP A 24 0.08 -8.16 1.87
C TRP A 24 1.45 -8.29 2.54
N ALA A 25 2.18 -7.18 2.69
CA ALA A 25 3.47 -7.18 3.37
C ALA A 25 3.39 -7.68 4.82
N PHE A 26 2.34 -7.33 5.57
CA PHE A 26 2.22 -7.67 6.98
C PHE A 26 1.39 -8.92 7.27
N TYR A 27 0.43 -9.23 6.40
CA TYR A 27 -0.51 -10.33 6.57
C TYR A 27 -0.66 -11.11 5.27
N PRO A 28 0.40 -11.79 4.79
CA PRO A 28 0.41 -12.41 3.47
C PRO A 28 -0.64 -13.52 3.32
N GLU A 29 -0.91 -14.27 4.38
CA GLU A 29 -1.98 -15.27 4.45
C GLU A 29 -3.40 -14.68 4.29
N ASN A 30 -3.56 -13.37 4.47
CA ASN A 30 -4.86 -12.68 4.39
C ASN A 30 -5.11 -12.04 3.02
N VAL A 31 -4.15 -12.10 2.09
CA VAL A 31 -4.26 -11.51 0.75
C VAL A 31 -4.23 -12.60 -0.31
N ASP A 32 -5.38 -12.87 -0.92
CA ASP A 32 -5.48 -13.69 -2.13
C ASP A 32 -5.39 -12.80 -3.38
N ILE A 33 -4.16 -12.51 -3.82
CA ILE A 33 -3.90 -11.62 -4.96
C ILE A 33 -4.55 -12.11 -6.26
N GLN A 34 -4.79 -13.43 -6.40
CA GLN A 34 -5.42 -13.98 -7.59
C GLN A 34 -6.87 -13.50 -7.76
N ARG A 35 -7.50 -13.03 -6.68
CA ARG A 35 -8.85 -12.43 -6.70
C ARG A 35 -8.86 -10.96 -7.11
N ALA A 36 -7.72 -10.26 -7.10
CA ALA A 36 -7.66 -8.85 -7.51
C ALA A 36 -8.16 -8.63 -8.96
N LYS A 37 -7.98 -9.63 -9.83
CA LYS A 37 -8.51 -9.62 -11.21
C LYS A 37 -10.04 -9.65 -11.31
N TRP A 38 -10.74 -9.91 -10.20
CA TRP A 38 -12.21 -9.91 -10.12
C TRP A 38 -12.77 -8.53 -9.74
N ASN A 39 -11.92 -7.59 -9.36
CA ASN A 39 -12.34 -6.24 -8.96
C ASN A 39 -13.04 -5.53 -10.13
N THR A 40 -14.22 -4.95 -9.88
CA THR A 40 -15.01 -4.26 -10.91
C THR A 40 -15.00 -2.74 -10.71
N GLU A 41 -14.78 -2.32 -9.47
CA GLU A 41 -14.72 -0.96 -8.98
C GLU A 41 -13.44 -0.30 -9.49
N TRP A 42 -13.59 0.89 -10.07
CA TRP A 42 -12.47 1.59 -10.72
C TRP A 42 -11.28 1.82 -9.80
N PHE A 43 -11.51 2.05 -8.50
CA PHE A 43 -10.47 2.30 -7.50
C PHE A 43 -9.72 1.05 -7.07
N ALA A 44 -10.33 -0.14 -7.17
CA ALA A 44 -9.74 -1.39 -6.71
C ALA A 44 -9.07 -2.18 -7.84
N LYS A 45 -9.36 -1.86 -9.11
CA LYS A 45 -8.71 -2.51 -10.28
C LYS A 45 -7.17 -2.49 -10.23
N PRO A 46 -6.50 -1.41 -9.79
CA PRO A 46 -5.04 -1.39 -9.71
C PRO A 46 -4.43 -2.37 -8.70
N ALA A 47 -5.22 -3.02 -7.84
CA ALA A 47 -4.71 -3.99 -6.86
C ALA A 47 -3.96 -5.17 -7.51
N VAL A 48 -4.16 -5.44 -8.81
CA VAL A 48 -3.41 -6.46 -9.55
C VAL A 48 -1.91 -6.18 -9.61
N ASP A 49 -1.50 -4.92 -9.45
CA ASP A 49 -0.10 -4.48 -9.44
C ASP A 49 0.51 -4.46 -8.02
N ALA A 50 -0.24 -4.89 -7.00
CA ALA A 50 0.23 -4.89 -5.62
C ALA A 50 1.36 -5.89 -5.42
N SER A 51 2.26 -5.59 -4.48
CA SER A 51 3.34 -6.48 -4.08
C SER A 51 3.72 -6.30 -2.61
N PRO A 52 4.19 -7.34 -1.91
CA PRO A 52 4.68 -7.20 -0.54
C PRO A 52 5.88 -6.25 -0.44
N GLU A 53 6.77 -6.23 -1.44
CA GLU A 53 7.95 -5.33 -1.45
C GLU A 53 7.56 -3.85 -1.49
N LEU A 54 6.49 -3.51 -2.21
CA LEU A 54 5.93 -2.16 -2.19
C LEU A 54 5.38 -1.82 -0.81
N GLY A 55 4.68 -2.75 -0.16
CA GLY A 55 4.15 -2.58 1.19
C GLY A 55 5.24 -2.38 2.24
N GLU A 56 6.31 -3.17 2.19
CA GLU A 56 7.49 -3.02 3.08
C GLU A 56 8.16 -1.65 2.90
N LYS A 57 8.33 -1.22 1.64
CA LYS A 57 8.87 0.11 1.32
C LYS A 57 7.99 1.22 1.89
N MET A 58 6.66 1.12 1.72
CA MET A 58 5.72 2.09 2.26
C MET A 58 5.79 2.14 3.79
N ALA A 59 5.81 0.99 4.46
CA ALA A 59 5.93 0.91 5.91
C ALA A 59 7.20 1.62 6.41
N LYS A 60 8.35 1.36 5.77
CA LYS A 60 9.60 2.03 6.09
C LYS A 60 9.49 3.54 5.96
N LEU A 61 8.98 4.04 4.83
CA LEU A 61 8.82 5.49 4.60
C LEU A 61 7.89 6.14 5.63
N CYS A 62 6.80 5.46 5.99
CA CYS A 62 5.86 5.93 7.01
C CYS A 62 6.53 6.01 8.39
N VAL A 63 7.21 4.95 8.83
CA VAL A 63 7.88 4.90 10.13
C VAL A 63 9.03 5.91 10.20
N ASP A 64 9.90 5.96 9.18
CA ASP A 64 11.01 6.92 9.11
C ASP A 64 10.50 8.38 9.21
N TYR A 65 9.36 8.70 8.59
CA TYR A 65 8.74 10.01 8.71
C TYR A 65 8.22 10.28 10.14
N LEU A 66 7.53 9.31 10.74
CA LEU A 66 6.95 9.45 12.07
C LEU A 66 8.04 9.62 13.13
N GLU A 67 9.10 8.82 13.07
CA GLU A 67 10.28 8.94 13.96
C GLU A 67 10.90 10.33 13.88
N ARG A 68 11.00 10.92 12.68
CA ARG A 68 11.57 12.26 12.50
C ARG A 68 10.63 13.41 12.90
N THR A 69 9.35 13.13 13.12
CA THR A 69 8.30 14.16 13.32
C THR A 69 7.73 14.14 14.74
N ILE A 70 7.63 12.98 15.37
CA ILE A 70 7.05 12.81 16.71
C ILE A 70 8.09 13.00 17.81
N VAL A 71 9.38 12.84 17.49
CA VAL A 71 10.51 12.95 18.44
C VAL A 71 11.03 14.39 18.52
#